data_AF-A0A2S3HIP4-F1
#
_entry.id   AF-A0A2S3HIP4-F1
#
_cell.length_a   1.000
_cell.length_b   1.000
_cell.length_c   1.000
_cell.angle_alpha   90.00
_cell.angle_beta   90.00
_cell.angle_gamma   90.00
#
_symmetry.space_group_name_H-M   'P 1'
#
loop_
_entity.id
_entity.type
_entity.pdbx_description
1 polymer ?
#
loop_
_entity_poly.entity_id
_entity_poly.type
_entity_poly.pdbx_seq_one_letter_code
_entity_poly.pdbx_strand_id
1 'polypeptide(L)'
;MEIPVIRMDQLYGEKRPETLSLLHNACAQWGFFWLENHGVNEDLMNKMKGLVNKHYEQDMEKNFYSSEMATIQGYEKISSNVDWECSFMYRHQPKSNSHDIPKLLRITVVEYAEEVIKLAEQLAAAMSENLGLDKDYIEKAFSKPSVGIKVAKYPKCSHPGLVMGLREHTDAGGIILLLQDELVPGLEFLKDGKWVPVPPTQGNRIFVNLGDQIEVMTNGIYKSICHRVLPNKNGSRLSIATFYNPGADAIICPAPKLTYPSQYRFEDYLNFYSTTKFTDKVSRFQTTKEILK
;
A
#
# COMPACT_ATOMS: atom_id res chain seq x y z
N MET A 1 10.41 -17.07 9.41
CA MET A 1 11.07 -16.40 8.27
C MET A 1 11.07 -14.92 8.57
N GLU A 2 12.21 -14.25 8.41
CA GLU A 2 12.35 -12.82 8.67
C GLU A 2 12.02 -12.04 7.38
N ILE A 3 11.26 -10.96 7.51
CA ILE A 3 10.89 -10.10 6.37
C ILE A 3 12.15 -9.40 5.83
N PRO A 4 12.40 -9.40 4.52
CA PRO A 4 13.59 -8.75 3.94
C PRO A 4 13.65 -7.26 4.28
N VAL A 5 14.87 -6.76 4.52
CA VAL A 5 15.16 -5.34 4.75
C VAL A 5 16.13 -4.86 3.68
N ILE A 6 15.72 -3.86 2.90
CA ILE A 6 16.50 -3.28 1.81
C ILE A 6 17.06 -1.94 2.26
N ARG A 7 18.39 -1.83 2.27
CA ARG A 7 19.10 -0.59 2.59
C ARG A 7 19.31 0.23 1.32
N MET A 8 18.51 1.30 1.17
CA MET A 8 18.46 2.08 -0.08
C MET A 8 19.76 2.85 -0.34
N ASP A 9 20.46 3.30 0.71
CA ASP A 9 21.77 3.94 0.62
C ASP A 9 22.82 3.07 -0.09
N GLN A 10 22.72 1.74 0.05
CA GLN A 10 23.66 0.79 -0.53
C GLN A 10 23.51 0.63 -2.05
N LEU A 11 22.40 1.08 -2.63
CA LEU A 11 22.24 1.10 -4.09
C LEU A 11 23.24 2.05 -4.77
N TYR A 12 23.83 3.01 -4.06
CA TYR A 12 24.74 4.00 -4.63
C TYR A 12 26.22 3.72 -4.35
N GLY A 13 26.57 2.54 -3.83
CA GLY A 13 27.93 2.18 -3.46
C GLY A 13 28.36 0.80 -3.96
N GLU A 14 29.45 0.27 -3.38
CA GLU A 14 30.04 -1.02 -3.77
C GLU A 14 29.09 -2.21 -3.57
N LYS A 15 28.15 -2.10 -2.63
CA LYS A 15 27.16 -3.14 -2.30
C LYS A 15 25.93 -3.16 -3.23
N ARG A 16 25.93 -2.34 -4.29
CA ARG A 16 24.79 -2.22 -5.20
C ARG A 16 24.35 -3.59 -5.77
N PRO A 17 25.24 -4.47 -6.25
CA PRO A 17 24.81 -5.77 -6.81
C PRO A 17 24.08 -6.65 -5.78
N GLU A 18 24.57 -6.72 -4.54
CA GLU A 18 23.96 -7.49 -3.47
C GLU A 18 22.61 -6.90 -3.05
N THR A 19 22.53 -5.57 -2.94
CA THR A 19 21.27 -4.89 -2.60
C THR A 19 20.22 -5.06 -3.69
N LEU A 20 20.63 -4.98 -4.97
CA LEU A 20 19.74 -5.25 -6.11
C LEU A 20 19.24 -6.70 -6.11
N SER A 21 20.13 -7.67 -5.88
CA SER A 21 19.75 -9.08 -5.79
C SER A 21 18.79 -9.34 -4.63
N LEU A 22 19.04 -8.75 -3.45
CA LEU A 22 18.14 -8.85 -2.31
C LEU A 22 16.77 -8.23 -2.61
N LEU A 23 16.73 -7.05 -3.25
CA LEU A 23 15.50 -6.40 -3.68
C LEU A 23 14.72 -7.29 -4.68
N HIS A 24 15.40 -7.85 -5.68
CA HIS A 24 14.77 -8.74 -6.65
C HIS A 24 14.12 -9.95 -5.97
N ASN A 25 14.84 -10.58 -5.03
CA ASN A 25 14.33 -11.71 -4.26
C ASN A 25 13.16 -11.31 -3.35
N ALA A 26 13.21 -10.13 -2.73
CA ALA A 26 12.11 -9.61 -1.93
C ALA A 26 10.85 -9.41 -2.78
N CYS A 27 10.97 -8.77 -3.95
CA CYS A 27 9.86 -8.57 -4.87
C CYS A 27 9.27 -9.90 -5.40
N ALA A 28 10.12 -10.87 -5.75
CA ALA A 28 9.69 -12.13 -6.36
C ALA A 28 9.14 -13.17 -5.37
N GLN A 29 9.76 -13.29 -4.19
CA GLN A 29 9.43 -14.33 -3.20
C GLN A 29 8.51 -13.86 -2.07
N TRP A 30 8.45 -12.55 -1.84
CA TRP A 30 7.68 -11.97 -0.75
C TRP A 30 6.60 -11.00 -1.20
N GLY A 31 6.87 -10.15 -2.20
CA GLY A 31 5.98 -9.05 -2.59
C GLY A 31 5.85 -7.96 -1.51
N PHE A 32 6.58 -8.12 -0.39
CA PHE A 32 6.58 -7.30 0.81
C PHE A 32 7.98 -7.21 1.39
N PHE A 33 8.42 -6.02 1.81
CA PHE A 33 9.75 -5.82 2.41
C PHE A 33 9.84 -4.47 3.14
N TRP A 34 10.85 -4.33 3.99
CA TRP A 34 11.20 -3.06 4.62
C TRP A 34 12.22 -2.29 3.81
N LEU A 35 12.13 -0.97 3.84
CA LEU A 35 13.18 -0.06 3.42
C LEU A 35 13.84 0.58 4.63
N GLU A 36 15.16 0.69 4.59
CA GLU A 36 15.99 1.45 5.53
C GLU A 36 16.86 2.45 4.77
N ASN A 37 17.28 3.51 5.47
CA ASN A 37 18.15 4.56 4.92
C ASN A 37 17.66 5.09 3.57
N HIS A 38 16.34 5.29 3.46
CA HIS A 38 15.63 5.61 2.22
C HIS A 38 15.58 7.10 1.89
N GLY A 39 16.21 7.96 2.69
CA GLY A 39 16.36 9.39 2.41
C GLY A 39 15.14 10.27 2.71
N VAL A 40 13.97 9.69 2.97
CA VAL A 40 12.80 10.42 3.53
C VAL A 40 13.15 10.96 4.92
N ASN A 41 12.84 12.23 5.17
CA ASN A 41 13.18 12.95 6.39
C ASN A 41 12.44 12.39 7.62
N GLU A 42 13.21 12.01 8.64
CA GLU A 42 12.69 11.40 9.87
C GLU A 42 11.75 12.33 10.65
N ASP A 43 12.12 13.60 10.78
CA ASP A 43 11.29 14.60 11.47
C ASP A 43 9.96 14.81 10.74
N LEU A 44 9.96 14.78 9.41
CA LEU A 44 8.75 14.89 8.59
C LEU A 44 7.83 13.68 8.79
N MET A 45 8.36 12.45 8.81
CA MET A 45 7.58 11.26 9.12
C MET A 45 7.01 11.28 10.53
N ASN A 46 7.81 11.69 11.52
CA ASN A 46 7.37 11.84 12.91
C ASN A 46 6.28 12.91 13.05
N LYS A 47 6.45 14.06 12.40
CA LYS A 47 5.45 15.13 12.31
C LYS A 47 4.16 14.63 11.66
N MET A 48 4.26 13.88 10.55
CA MET A 48 3.11 13.31 9.86
C MET A 48 2.33 12.35 10.77
N LYS A 49 3.02 11.39 11.42
CA LYS A 49 2.40 10.47 12.39
C LYS A 49 1.71 11.22 13.54
N GLY A 50 2.41 12.19 14.15
CA GLY A 50 1.90 12.98 15.27
C GLY A 50 0.66 13.79 14.92
N LEU A 51 0.64 14.44 13.75
CA LEU A 51 -0.49 15.21 13.28
C LEU A 51 -1.70 14.33 12.94
N VAL A 52 -1.49 13.15 12.34
CA VAL A 52 -2.59 12.20 12.08
C VAL A 52 -3.19 11.70 13.39
N ASN A 53 -2.37 11.30 14.37
CA ASN A 53 -2.88 10.88 15.68
C ASN A 53 -3.66 12.00 16.37
N LYS A 54 -3.13 13.23 16.36
CA LYS A 54 -3.82 14.40 16.91
C LYS A 54 -5.16 14.65 16.22
N HIS A 55 -5.23 14.59 14.89
CA HIS A 55 -6.49 14.74 14.16
C HIS A 55 -7.48 13.63 14.52
N TYR A 56 -7.02 12.39 14.65
CA TYR A 56 -7.86 11.28 15.03
C TYR A 56 -8.48 11.48 16.42
N GLU A 57 -7.67 11.80 17.43
CA GLU A 57 -8.11 12.04 18.81
C GLU A 57 -9.11 13.20 18.90
N GLN A 58 -8.88 14.28 18.14
CA GLN A 58 -9.68 15.50 18.21
C GLN A 58 -11.00 15.39 17.42
N ASP A 59 -10.96 14.80 16.22
CA ASP A 59 -12.03 14.96 15.23
C ASP A 59 -12.69 13.64 14.79
N MET A 60 -11.99 12.50 14.92
CA MET A 60 -12.45 11.23 14.33
C MET A 60 -12.89 10.20 15.39
N GLU A 61 -12.19 10.12 16.52
CA GLU A 61 -12.34 9.03 17.49
C GLU A 61 -13.76 8.94 18.07
N LYS A 62 -14.27 10.05 18.60
CA LYS A 62 -15.62 10.10 19.17
C LYS A 62 -16.68 9.70 18.14
N ASN A 63 -16.57 10.22 16.93
CA ASN A 63 -17.50 9.95 15.84
C ASN A 63 -17.47 8.48 15.43
N PHE A 64 -16.27 7.89 15.37
CA PHE A 64 -16.10 6.47 15.09
C PHE A 64 -16.81 5.59 16.14
N TYR A 65 -16.60 5.84 17.43
CA TYR A 65 -17.24 5.03 18.48
C TYR A 65 -18.74 5.27 18.61
N SER A 66 -19.26 6.40 18.12
CA SER A 66 -20.70 6.63 17.99
C SER A 66 -21.32 6.03 16.73
N SER A 67 -20.51 5.51 15.80
CA SER A 67 -21.00 4.92 14.55
C SER A 67 -21.79 3.64 14.82
N GLU A 68 -22.72 3.32 13.92
CA GLU A 68 -23.52 2.10 13.98
C GLU A 68 -22.65 0.83 14.09
N MET A 69 -21.55 0.79 13.32
CA MET A 69 -20.58 -0.31 13.38
C MET A 69 -20.00 -0.49 14.79
N ALA A 70 -19.67 0.60 15.49
CA ALA A 70 -19.08 0.52 16.82
C ALA A 70 -20.10 0.19 17.91
N THR A 71 -21.35 0.63 17.75
CA THR A 71 -22.41 0.43 18.75
C THR A 71 -23.07 -0.96 18.67
N ILE A 72 -23.13 -1.58 17.48
CA ILE A 72 -23.66 -2.95 17.30
C ILE A 72 -22.80 -4.01 18.00
N GLN A 73 -21.53 -3.71 18.35
CA GLN A 73 -20.60 -4.63 19.02
C GLN A 73 -21.05 -5.17 20.39
N GLY A 74 -22.24 -4.80 20.89
CA GLY A 74 -22.84 -5.34 22.10
C GLY A 74 -23.48 -6.72 21.97
N TYR A 75 -23.98 -7.16 20.79
CA TYR A 75 -24.89 -8.31 20.75
C TYR A 75 -24.83 -9.24 19.51
N GLU A 76 -24.33 -8.80 18.35
CA GLU A 76 -24.40 -9.63 17.12
C GLU A 76 -23.15 -9.50 16.22
N LYS A 77 -22.89 -10.54 15.41
CA LYS A 77 -21.82 -10.55 14.41
C LYS A 77 -22.17 -9.52 13.32
N ILE A 78 -21.41 -8.43 13.25
CA ILE A 78 -21.57 -7.39 12.23
C ILE A 78 -21.51 -8.03 10.84
N SER A 79 -22.29 -7.51 9.89
CA SER A 79 -22.29 -7.97 8.51
C SER A 79 -20.85 -8.08 7.96
N SER A 80 -20.57 -9.11 7.18
CA SER A 80 -19.23 -9.43 6.65
C SER A 80 -18.62 -8.36 5.72
N ASN A 81 -19.32 -7.23 5.52
CA ASN A 81 -19.01 -6.25 4.49
C ASN A 81 -18.43 -4.93 5.03
N VAL A 82 -18.16 -4.82 6.33
CA VAL A 82 -17.66 -3.60 6.97
C VAL A 82 -16.26 -3.81 7.55
N ASP A 83 -15.41 -2.80 7.39
CA ASP A 83 -14.03 -2.77 7.90
C ASP A 83 -13.95 -1.86 9.14
N TRP A 84 -13.32 -2.32 10.23
CA TRP A 84 -13.11 -1.58 11.48
C TRP A 84 -12.00 -0.53 11.31
N GLU A 85 -12.30 0.48 10.50
CA GLU A 85 -11.35 1.49 10.03
C GLU A 85 -12.01 2.88 10.05
N CYS A 86 -11.25 3.89 10.44
CA CYS A 86 -11.56 5.28 10.18
C CYS A 86 -10.50 5.83 9.24
N SER A 87 -10.88 6.33 8.06
CA SER A 87 -9.90 6.74 7.06
C SER A 87 -10.34 7.96 6.24
N PHE A 88 -9.36 8.65 5.67
CA PHE A 88 -9.55 9.66 4.64
C PHE A 88 -8.45 9.52 3.58
N MET A 89 -8.70 10.09 2.39
CA MET A 89 -7.79 10.00 1.25
C MET A 89 -7.31 11.40 0.84
N TYR A 90 -5.99 11.57 0.85
CA TYR A 90 -5.33 12.67 0.17
C TYR A 90 -4.95 12.23 -1.25
N ARG A 91 -5.39 12.97 -2.25
CA ARG A 91 -4.95 12.83 -3.65
C ARG A 91 -3.93 13.92 -3.90
N HIS A 92 -2.74 13.54 -4.35
CA HIS A 92 -1.67 14.47 -4.71
C HIS A 92 -1.72 14.79 -6.20
N GLN A 93 -1.68 13.76 -7.06
CA GLN A 93 -1.71 13.88 -8.51
C GLN A 93 -2.66 12.83 -9.11
N PRO A 94 -3.31 13.10 -10.26
CA PRO A 94 -3.08 14.25 -11.16
C PRO A 94 -3.71 15.57 -10.69
N LYS A 95 -4.68 15.53 -9.76
CA LYS A 95 -5.31 16.74 -9.19
C LYS A 95 -5.31 16.65 -7.66
N SER A 96 -4.65 17.61 -7.03
CA SER A 96 -4.56 17.69 -5.57
C SER A 96 -5.91 18.04 -4.94
N ASN A 97 -6.25 17.37 -3.85
CA ASN A 97 -7.38 17.73 -2.98
C ASN A 97 -6.91 18.28 -1.62
N SER A 98 -5.72 18.89 -1.56
CA SER A 98 -5.14 19.40 -0.29
C SER A 98 -6.06 20.36 0.47
N HIS A 99 -6.96 21.07 -0.21
CA HIS A 99 -7.96 21.94 0.43
C HIS A 99 -9.01 21.17 1.22
N ASP A 100 -9.28 19.91 0.89
CA ASP A 100 -10.24 19.04 1.59
C ASP A 100 -9.61 18.34 2.80
N ILE A 101 -8.27 18.36 2.92
CA ILE A 101 -7.53 17.75 4.02
C ILE A 101 -7.64 18.61 5.30
N PRO A 102 -7.67 17.99 6.50
CA PRO A 102 -7.66 18.70 7.77
C PRO A 102 -6.59 19.79 7.80
N LYS A 103 -6.95 21.00 8.24
CA LYS A 103 -6.08 22.19 8.18
C LYS A 103 -4.69 21.94 8.78
N LEU A 104 -4.63 21.17 9.87
CA LEU A 104 -3.39 20.84 10.57
C LEU A 104 -2.44 19.94 9.76
N LEU A 105 -2.94 19.20 8.77
CA LEU A 105 -2.17 18.26 7.93
C LEU A 105 -1.80 18.82 6.55
N ARG A 106 -2.48 19.87 6.06
CA ARG A 106 -2.43 20.29 4.65
C ARG A 106 -1.02 20.53 4.10
N ILE A 107 -0.14 21.10 4.91
CA ILE A 107 1.25 21.38 4.49
C ILE A 107 2.07 20.09 4.57
N THR A 108 2.07 19.45 5.75
CA THR A 108 2.87 18.24 6.02
C THR A 108 2.57 17.09 5.05
N VAL A 109 1.29 16.89 4.68
CA VAL A 109 0.92 15.79 3.77
C VAL A 109 1.47 16.01 2.35
N VAL A 110 1.59 17.27 1.91
CA VAL A 110 2.15 17.61 0.60
C VAL A 110 3.65 17.38 0.62
N GLU A 111 4.35 17.93 1.62
CA GLU A 111 5.79 17.74 1.83
C GLU A 111 6.15 16.24 1.91
N TYR A 112 5.39 15.48 2.70
CA TYR A 112 5.59 14.03 2.84
C TYR A 112 5.33 13.28 1.52
N ALA A 113 4.28 13.64 0.77
CA ALA A 113 4.00 13.02 -0.51
C ALA A 113 5.16 13.20 -1.50
N GLU A 114 5.73 14.40 -1.59
CA GLU A 114 6.84 14.71 -2.50
C GLU A 114 8.10 13.88 -2.21
N GLU A 115 8.43 13.64 -0.94
CA GLU A 115 9.57 12.79 -0.57
C GLU A 115 9.31 11.31 -0.87
N VAL A 116 8.11 10.82 -0.58
CA VAL A 116 7.75 9.41 -0.80
C VAL A 116 7.59 9.09 -2.29
N ILE A 117 7.17 10.05 -3.12
CA ILE A 117 7.13 9.91 -4.58
C ILE A 117 8.55 9.67 -5.13
N LYS A 118 9.53 10.48 -4.70
CA LYS A 118 10.94 10.30 -5.11
C LYS A 118 11.44 8.90 -4.72
N LEU A 119 11.09 8.44 -3.53
CA LEU A 119 11.44 7.09 -3.08
C LEU A 119 10.79 5.99 -3.95
N ALA A 120 9.51 6.15 -4.31
CA ALA A 120 8.80 5.22 -5.19
C ALA A 120 9.46 5.14 -6.57
N GLU A 121 9.87 6.27 -7.14
CA GLU A 121 10.56 6.36 -8.44
C GLU A 121 11.95 5.72 -8.39
N GLN A 122 12.71 5.94 -7.33
CA GLN A 122 14.00 5.25 -7.12
C GLN A 122 13.83 3.74 -7.04
N LEU A 123 12.81 3.27 -6.34
CA LEU A 123 12.49 1.86 -6.23
C LEU A 123 12.03 1.27 -7.57
N ALA A 124 11.20 2.00 -8.33
CA ALA A 124 10.77 1.64 -9.68
C ALA A 124 11.97 1.49 -10.63
N ALA A 125 12.95 2.37 -10.54
CA ALA A 125 14.17 2.30 -11.36
C ALA A 125 15.03 1.08 -11.00
N ALA A 126 15.23 0.81 -9.70
CA ALA A 126 15.96 -0.36 -9.26
C ALA A 126 15.27 -1.68 -9.65
N MET A 127 13.93 -1.71 -9.58
CA MET A 127 13.13 -2.85 -10.05
C MET A 127 13.25 -3.07 -11.55
N SER A 128 13.23 -2.00 -12.35
CA SER A 128 13.38 -2.08 -13.80
C SER A 128 14.76 -2.63 -14.19
N GLU A 129 15.83 -2.17 -13.52
CA GLU A 129 17.19 -2.67 -13.71
C GLU A 129 17.31 -4.18 -13.37
N ASN A 130 16.73 -4.62 -12.25
CA ASN A 130 16.68 -6.03 -11.87
C ASN A 130 15.96 -6.92 -12.88
N LEU A 131 15.03 -6.36 -13.65
CA LEU A 131 14.29 -7.06 -14.69
C LEU A 131 15.00 -7.01 -16.05
N GLY A 132 16.16 -6.37 -16.14
CA GLY A 132 16.89 -6.16 -17.40
C GLY A 132 16.21 -5.18 -18.35
N LEU A 133 15.39 -4.27 -17.81
CA LEU A 133 14.66 -3.24 -18.55
C LEU A 133 15.34 -1.88 -18.41
N ASP A 134 14.96 -0.94 -19.27
CA ASP A 134 15.37 0.46 -19.14
C ASP A 134 14.98 1.00 -17.76
N LYS A 135 15.85 1.82 -17.15
CA LYS A 135 15.65 2.32 -15.77
C LYS A 135 14.33 3.06 -15.57
N ASP A 136 13.80 3.70 -16.60
CA ASP A 136 12.54 4.44 -16.55
C ASP A 136 11.34 3.64 -17.07
N TYR A 137 11.49 2.32 -17.27
CA TYR A 137 10.43 1.48 -17.84
C TYR A 137 9.13 1.51 -17.04
N ILE A 138 9.19 1.26 -15.73
CA ILE A 138 7.99 1.25 -14.87
C ILE A 138 7.35 2.65 -14.80
N GLU A 139 8.16 3.70 -14.70
CA GLU A 139 7.69 5.09 -14.67
C GLU A 139 6.96 5.47 -15.98
N LYS A 140 7.57 5.14 -17.13
CA LYS A 140 6.96 5.34 -18.45
C LYS A 140 5.67 4.55 -18.61
N ALA A 141 5.65 3.29 -18.18
CA ALA A 141 4.45 2.46 -18.22
C ALA A 141 3.33 3.05 -17.36
N PHE A 142 3.66 3.70 -16.25
CA PHE A 142 2.69 4.37 -15.39
C PHE A 142 2.14 5.66 -16.00
N SER A 143 2.76 6.22 -17.05
CA SER A 143 2.24 7.28 -17.92
C SER A 143 1.39 8.34 -17.19
N LYS A 144 2.07 9.32 -16.58
CA LYS A 144 1.49 10.31 -15.64
C LYS A 144 0.92 9.62 -14.40
N PRO A 145 1.80 9.12 -13.50
CA PRO A 145 1.39 8.36 -12.33
C PRO A 145 0.31 9.06 -11.53
N SER A 146 -0.62 8.29 -10.96
CA SER A 146 -1.59 8.76 -9.98
C SER A 146 -1.05 8.48 -8.58
N VAL A 147 -1.02 9.50 -7.71
CA VAL A 147 -0.50 9.36 -6.34
C VAL A 147 -1.53 9.84 -5.34
N GLY A 148 -1.83 8.97 -4.38
CA GLY A 148 -2.67 9.28 -3.23
C GLY A 148 -2.16 8.63 -1.96
N ILE A 149 -2.54 9.21 -0.83
CA ILE A 149 -2.21 8.74 0.51
C ILE A 149 -3.52 8.42 1.23
N LYS A 150 -3.70 7.13 1.54
CA LYS A 150 -4.75 6.69 2.45
C LYS A 150 -4.23 6.82 3.87
N VAL A 151 -4.84 7.71 4.63
CA VAL A 151 -4.60 7.81 6.07
C VAL A 151 -5.69 7.04 6.76
N ALA A 152 -5.32 6.02 7.52
CA ALA A 152 -6.22 5.16 8.25
C ALA A 152 -5.80 5.01 9.72
N LYS A 153 -6.80 4.98 10.59
CA LYS A 153 -6.70 4.53 11.96
C LYS A 153 -7.58 3.28 12.10
N TYR A 154 -7.06 2.27 12.78
CA TYR A 154 -7.81 1.10 13.20
C TYR A 154 -8.00 1.21 14.71
N PRO A 155 -9.14 1.74 15.18
CA PRO A 155 -9.37 2.03 16.59
C PRO A 155 -9.29 0.77 17.44
N LYS A 156 -9.01 0.95 18.74
CA LYS A 156 -9.10 -0.13 19.72
C LYS A 156 -10.46 -0.86 19.60
N CYS A 157 -10.41 -2.18 19.56
CA CYS A 157 -11.58 -3.03 19.37
C CYS A 157 -11.73 -4.00 20.54
N SER A 158 -12.87 -3.96 21.24
CA SER A 158 -13.13 -4.85 22.38
C SER A 158 -13.24 -6.32 21.98
N HIS A 159 -13.72 -6.58 20.76
CA HIS A 159 -13.99 -7.92 20.23
C HIS A 159 -13.28 -8.16 18.89
N PRO A 160 -11.94 -8.22 18.86
CA PRO A 160 -11.17 -8.27 17.62
C PRO A 160 -11.40 -9.55 16.79
N GLY A 161 -12.00 -10.60 17.37
CA GLY A 161 -12.37 -11.82 16.65
C GLY A 161 -13.69 -11.74 15.86
N LEU A 162 -14.45 -10.64 15.99
CA LEU A 162 -15.74 -10.47 15.31
C LEU A 162 -15.68 -9.60 14.07
N VAL A 163 -14.60 -8.82 13.90
CA VAL A 163 -14.45 -7.85 12.81
C VAL A 163 -13.03 -7.87 12.26
N MET A 164 -12.88 -7.43 11.01
CA MET A 164 -11.58 -7.17 10.41
C MET A 164 -11.31 -5.67 10.46
N GLY A 165 -10.07 -5.26 10.72
CA GLY A 165 -9.65 -3.87 10.54
C GLY A 165 -9.73 -3.49 9.08
N LEU A 166 -9.21 -4.37 8.21
CA LEU A 166 -9.38 -4.32 6.76
C LEU A 166 -9.37 -5.75 6.23
N ARG A 167 -10.40 -6.13 5.48
CA ARG A 167 -10.54 -7.46 4.88
C ARG A 167 -9.42 -7.79 3.88
N GLU A 168 -9.31 -9.08 3.60
CA GLU A 168 -8.33 -9.67 2.70
C GLU A 168 -8.45 -9.11 1.28
N HIS A 169 -7.35 -8.58 0.74
CA HIS A 169 -7.28 -8.07 -0.62
C HIS A 169 -5.83 -8.01 -1.12
N THR A 170 -5.64 -7.81 -2.42
CA THR A 170 -4.40 -7.30 -3.01
C THR A 170 -4.61 -5.85 -3.39
N ASP A 171 -3.54 -5.07 -3.52
CA ASP A 171 -3.69 -3.68 -3.95
C ASP A 171 -3.77 -3.61 -5.48
N ALA A 172 -4.78 -2.93 -6.01
CA ALA A 172 -4.97 -2.77 -7.45
C ALA A 172 -3.81 -2.09 -8.18
N GLY A 173 -3.00 -1.31 -7.45
CA GLY A 173 -2.15 -0.27 -7.98
C GLY A 173 -0.74 -0.71 -8.36
N GLY A 174 0.20 0.21 -8.20
CA GLY A 174 1.61 0.03 -8.51
C GLY A 174 2.45 -0.32 -7.30
N ILE A 175 3.11 0.67 -6.71
CA ILE A 175 4.01 0.51 -5.56
C ILE A 175 3.35 1.18 -4.35
N ILE A 176 3.26 0.46 -3.24
CA ILE A 176 2.66 0.95 -2.01
C ILE A 176 3.75 1.15 -0.97
N LEU A 177 3.85 2.37 -0.42
CA LEU A 177 4.81 2.75 0.60
C LEU A 177 4.05 3.11 1.89
N LEU A 178 4.20 2.28 2.90
CA LEU A 178 3.46 2.34 4.15
C LEU A 178 4.35 2.84 5.29
N LEU A 179 3.99 4.00 5.81
CA LEU A 179 4.40 4.49 7.12
C LEU A 179 3.35 4.03 8.14
N GLN A 180 3.73 3.07 9.00
CA GLN A 180 2.81 2.46 9.97
C GLN A 180 3.27 2.62 11.42
N ASP A 181 2.36 2.28 12.32
CA ASP A 181 2.51 2.33 13.77
C ASP A 181 3.78 1.63 14.30
N GLU A 182 4.37 2.20 15.35
CA GLU A 182 5.59 1.73 16.02
C GLU A 182 5.29 0.83 17.22
N LEU A 183 4.04 0.78 17.67
CA LEU A 183 3.63 0.07 18.89
C LEU A 183 2.53 -0.95 18.63
N VAL A 184 1.55 -0.62 17.79
CA VAL A 184 0.34 -1.43 17.61
C VAL A 184 0.41 -2.24 16.31
N PRO A 185 0.54 -3.59 16.39
CA PRO A 185 0.55 -4.44 15.20
C PRO A 185 -0.86 -4.57 14.60
N GLY A 186 -0.95 -5.17 13.42
CA GLY A 186 -2.24 -5.58 12.85
C GLY A 186 -2.19 -6.01 11.40
N LEU A 187 -1.23 -5.50 10.61
CA LEU A 187 -1.06 -5.91 9.22
C LEU A 187 -0.53 -7.34 9.15
N GLU A 188 -1.15 -8.17 8.31
CA GLU A 188 -0.69 -9.51 7.95
C GLU A 188 -0.72 -9.67 6.43
N PHE A 189 0.24 -10.41 5.88
CA PHE A 189 0.25 -10.80 4.47
C PHE A 189 0.34 -12.32 4.32
N LEU A 190 -0.21 -12.86 3.25
CA LEU A 190 -0.27 -14.30 3.01
C LEU A 190 1.01 -14.79 2.31
N LYS A 191 1.76 -15.68 2.97
CA LYS A 191 2.93 -16.32 2.37
C LYS A 191 2.86 -17.83 2.59
N ASP A 192 3.00 -18.60 1.51
CA ASP A 192 3.03 -20.07 1.53
C ASP A 192 1.81 -20.68 2.28
N GLY A 193 0.63 -20.09 2.07
CA GLY A 193 -0.63 -20.50 2.70
C GLY A 193 -0.77 -20.11 4.18
N LYS A 194 0.14 -19.29 4.72
CA LYS A 194 0.13 -18.83 6.12
C LYS A 194 0.12 -17.31 6.21
N TRP A 195 -0.64 -16.78 7.15
CA TRP A 195 -0.61 -15.35 7.49
C TRP A 195 0.68 -15.03 8.23
N VAL A 196 1.46 -14.10 7.69
CA VAL A 196 2.70 -13.59 8.28
C VAL A 196 2.41 -12.22 8.89
N PRO A 197 2.53 -12.06 10.21
CA PRO A 197 2.33 -10.77 10.86
C PRO A 197 3.49 -9.83 10.53
N VAL A 198 3.15 -8.58 10.22
CA VAL A 198 4.13 -7.50 10.07
C VAL A 198 4.34 -6.86 11.44
N PRO A 199 5.57 -6.88 11.98
CA PRO A 199 5.84 -6.26 13.27
C PRO A 199 5.66 -4.74 13.18
N PRO A 200 5.42 -4.05 14.31
CA PRO A 200 5.45 -2.60 14.35
C PRO A 200 6.78 -2.05 13.81
N THR A 201 6.73 -0.86 13.23
CA THR A 201 7.90 -0.22 12.61
C THR A 201 9.03 -0.07 13.62
N GLN A 202 10.24 -0.43 13.21
CA GLN A 202 11.46 -0.18 13.97
C GLN A 202 12.28 0.92 13.31
N GLY A 203 12.70 1.91 14.10
CA GLY A 203 13.46 3.06 13.60
C GLY A 203 12.71 3.79 12.49
N ASN A 204 13.47 4.34 11.55
CA ASN A 204 12.93 5.10 10.43
C ASN A 204 12.71 4.22 9.19
N ARG A 205 11.93 3.13 9.32
CA ARG A 205 11.65 2.19 8.22
C ARG A 205 10.33 2.50 7.53
N ILE A 206 10.28 2.29 6.22
CA ILE A 206 9.03 2.26 5.43
C ILE A 206 8.76 0.83 4.99
N PHE A 207 7.53 0.36 5.18
CA PHE A 207 7.12 -0.95 4.68
C PHE A 207 6.61 -0.82 3.25
N VAL A 208 6.97 -1.74 2.37
CA VAL A 208 6.61 -1.69 0.95
C VAL A 208 5.90 -2.95 0.52
N ASN A 209 4.91 -2.79 -0.35
CA ASN A 209 4.32 -3.89 -1.09
C ASN A 209 4.01 -3.54 -2.54
N LEU A 210 3.87 -4.58 -3.35
CA LEU A 210 3.62 -4.46 -4.77
C LEU A 210 2.15 -4.72 -5.09
N GLY A 211 1.59 -3.91 -5.95
CA GLY A 211 0.22 -4.01 -6.44
C GLY A 211 0.09 -4.83 -7.72
N ASP A 212 -1.16 -5.08 -8.10
CA ASP A 212 -1.56 -5.91 -9.22
C ASP A 212 -0.93 -5.44 -10.56
N GLN A 213 -0.70 -4.14 -10.75
CA GLN A 213 -0.11 -3.64 -12.00
C GLN A 213 1.38 -3.95 -12.14
N ILE A 214 2.13 -3.98 -11.03
CA ILE A 214 3.52 -4.44 -11.06
C ILE A 214 3.55 -5.93 -11.41
N GLU A 215 2.65 -6.74 -10.85
CA GLU A 215 2.57 -8.16 -11.19
C GLU A 215 2.29 -8.38 -12.69
N VAL A 216 1.34 -7.65 -13.26
CA VAL A 216 1.02 -7.75 -14.68
C VAL A 216 2.20 -7.33 -15.56
N MET A 217 2.78 -6.16 -15.32
CA MET A 217 3.88 -5.63 -16.13
C MET A 217 5.15 -6.47 -16.05
N THR A 218 5.45 -7.01 -14.86
CA THR A 218 6.60 -7.90 -14.65
C THR A 218 6.29 -9.35 -15.01
N ASN A 219 5.11 -9.60 -15.58
CA ASN A 219 4.77 -10.90 -16.11
C ASN A 219 4.78 -11.99 -15.02
N GLY A 220 4.28 -11.65 -13.83
CA GLY A 220 4.20 -12.53 -12.67
C GLY A 220 5.54 -12.79 -11.96
N ILE A 221 6.65 -12.20 -12.41
CA ILE A 221 7.96 -12.32 -11.73
C ILE A 221 7.87 -11.71 -10.34
N TYR A 222 7.33 -10.50 -10.24
CA TYR A 222 7.00 -9.86 -8.97
C TYR A 222 5.52 -10.07 -8.68
N LYS A 223 5.18 -10.33 -7.42
CA LYS A 223 3.82 -10.75 -7.04
C LYS A 223 3.14 -9.71 -6.16
N SER A 224 1.87 -9.44 -6.46
CA SER A 224 0.97 -8.77 -5.54
C SER A 224 0.34 -9.79 -4.59
N ILE A 225 0.55 -9.57 -3.30
CA ILE A 225 0.27 -10.56 -2.28
C ILE A 225 -0.93 -10.14 -1.42
N CYS A 226 -1.80 -11.10 -1.14
CA CYS A 226 -3.00 -10.88 -0.33
C CYS A 226 -2.59 -10.46 1.09
N HIS A 227 -3.21 -9.40 1.59
CA HIS A 227 -2.96 -8.86 2.91
C HIS A 227 -4.26 -8.38 3.57
N ARG A 228 -4.22 -8.24 4.89
CA ARG A 228 -5.35 -7.84 5.73
C ARG A 228 -4.86 -7.07 6.96
N VAL A 229 -5.77 -6.38 7.63
CA VAL A 229 -5.48 -5.74 8.92
C VAL A 229 -6.40 -6.32 9.98
N LEU A 230 -5.81 -6.84 11.06
CA LEU A 230 -6.52 -7.26 12.25
C LEU A 230 -6.68 -6.07 13.21
N PRO A 231 -7.85 -5.92 13.84
CA PRO A 231 -8.05 -4.93 14.89
C PRO A 231 -7.33 -5.36 16.18
N ASN A 232 -7.02 -4.40 17.05
CA ASN A 232 -6.27 -4.65 18.28
C ASN A 232 -7.10 -4.30 19.52
N LYS A 233 -7.01 -5.13 20.57
CA LYS A 233 -7.73 -4.90 21.85
C LYS A 233 -7.10 -3.80 22.72
N ASN A 234 -5.82 -3.51 22.51
CA ASN A 234 -5.01 -2.72 23.43
C ASN A 234 -4.55 -1.38 22.84
N GLY A 235 -4.79 -1.11 21.56
CA GLY A 235 -4.36 0.14 20.95
C GLY A 235 -5.02 0.43 19.60
N SER A 236 -4.90 1.69 19.17
CA SER A 236 -5.42 2.18 17.90
C SER A 236 -4.28 2.30 16.88
N ARG A 237 -4.20 1.37 15.90
CA ARG A 237 -3.11 1.30 14.92
C ARG A 237 -3.18 2.45 13.91
N LEU A 238 -2.06 3.12 13.67
CA LEU A 238 -1.85 4.09 12.59
C LEU A 238 -1.37 3.43 11.29
N SER A 239 -1.88 3.93 10.16
CA SER A 239 -1.47 3.52 8.82
C SER A 239 -1.54 4.71 7.84
N ILE A 240 -0.42 5.06 7.23
CA ILE A 240 -0.29 6.11 6.23
C ILE A 240 0.29 5.46 4.98
N ALA A 241 -0.59 5.00 4.09
CA ALA A 241 -0.22 4.26 2.89
C ALA A 241 -0.23 5.17 1.67
N THR A 242 0.94 5.38 1.07
CA THR A 242 1.10 6.10 -0.20
C THR A 242 1.02 5.09 -1.35
N PHE A 243 0.11 5.32 -2.28
CA PHE A 243 -0.08 4.50 -3.48
C PHE A 243 0.51 5.24 -4.68
N TYR A 244 1.61 4.74 -5.22
CA TYR A 244 2.19 5.21 -6.48
C TYR A 244 1.66 4.30 -7.60
N ASN A 245 0.67 4.79 -8.35
CA ASN A 245 -0.11 4.00 -9.31
C ASN A 245 0.08 4.51 -10.74
N PRO A 246 -0.26 3.72 -11.76
CA PRO A 246 -0.42 4.25 -13.10
C PRO A 246 -1.44 5.39 -13.17
N GLY A 247 -1.28 6.26 -14.16
CA GLY A 247 -2.29 7.22 -14.57
C GLY A 247 -3.54 6.52 -15.08
N ALA A 248 -4.68 7.23 -15.04
CA ALA A 248 -5.97 6.66 -15.44
C ALA A 248 -5.95 6.07 -16.87
N ASP A 249 -5.31 6.78 -17.80
CA ASP A 249 -5.20 6.39 -19.21
C ASP A 249 -3.98 5.53 -19.53
N ALA A 250 -3.20 5.12 -18.52
CA ALA A 250 -2.05 4.26 -18.74
C ALA A 250 -2.51 2.91 -19.32
N ILE A 251 -1.84 2.47 -20.38
CA ILE A 251 -2.05 1.16 -20.99
C ILE A 251 -1.08 0.18 -20.35
N ILE A 252 -1.64 -0.74 -19.57
CA ILE A 252 -0.88 -1.76 -18.85
C ILE A 252 -0.79 -3.00 -19.71
N CYS A 253 0.43 -3.47 -19.95
CA CYS A 253 0.70 -4.70 -20.67
C CYS A 253 1.88 -5.44 -20.03
N PRO A 254 1.92 -6.78 -20.12
CA PRO A 254 3.07 -7.54 -19.67
C PRO A 254 4.30 -7.24 -20.53
N ALA A 255 5.48 -7.19 -19.91
CA ALA A 255 6.73 -7.29 -20.65
C ALA A 255 6.71 -8.58 -21.51
N PRO A 256 7.30 -8.58 -22.72
CA PRO A 256 7.08 -9.66 -23.68
C PRO A 256 7.35 -11.06 -23.09
N LYS A 257 6.35 -11.97 -23.16
CA LYS A 257 6.39 -13.46 -22.99
C LYS A 257 5.36 -14.16 -22.04
N LEU A 258 4.15 -13.67 -21.68
CA LEU A 258 3.08 -14.56 -21.12
C LEU A 258 1.63 -14.21 -21.54
N THR A 259 0.70 -15.02 -21.00
CA THR A 259 -0.73 -15.20 -21.25
C THR A 259 -1.68 -14.32 -20.40
N TYR A 260 -1.19 -13.29 -19.72
CA TYR A 260 -2.02 -12.28 -19.01
C TYR A 260 -3.04 -11.63 -20.00
N PRO A 261 -4.09 -10.94 -19.52
CA PRO A 261 -4.95 -10.16 -20.42
C PRO A 261 -4.10 -9.38 -21.42
N SER A 262 -4.57 -9.30 -22.66
CA SER A 262 -4.09 -8.29 -23.60
C SER A 262 -4.10 -6.92 -22.93
N GLN A 263 -3.29 -5.99 -23.46
CA GLN A 263 -3.16 -4.64 -22.93
C GLN A 263 -4.51 -4.04 -22.53
N TYR A 264 -4.58 -3.40 -21.37
CA TYR A 264 -5.81 -2.77 -20.88
C TYR A 264 -5.51 -1.39 -20.30
N ARG A 265 -6.52 -0.51 -20.28
CA ARG A 265 -6.42 0.79 -19.65
C ARG A 265 -6.61 0.65 -18.13
N PHE A 266 -5.74 1.29 -17.35
CA PHE A 266 -5.74 1.13 -15.89
C PHE A 266 -7.07 1.58 -15.24
N GLU A 267 -7.70 2.64 -15.73
CA GLU A 267 -9.00 3.09 -15.19
C GLU A 267 -10.11 2.04 -15.35
N ASP A 268 -10.11 1.28 -16.45
CA ASP A 268 -11.11 0.23 -16.67
C ASP A 268 -10.91 -0.92 -15.68
N TYR A 269 -9.65 -1.29 -15.42
CA TYR A 269 -9.31 -2.23 -14.34
C TYR A 269 -9.71 -1.70 -12.97
N LEU A 270 -9.45 -0.43 -12.67
CA LEU A 270 -9.75 0.18 -11.37
C LEU A 270 -11.27 0.24 -11.11
N ASN A 271 -12.07 0.56 -12.13
CA ASN A 271 -13.53 0.54 -12.06
C ASN A 271 -14.05 -0.85 -11.71
N PHE A 272 -13.53 -1.89 -12.38
CA PHE A 272 -13.87 -3.28 -12.08
C PHE A 272 -13.37 -3.72 -10.69
N TYR A 273 -12.14 -3.36 -10.32
CA TYR A 273 -11.57 -3.66 -9.02
C TYR A 273 -12.40 -3.05 -7.89
N SER A 274 -12.95 -1.84 -8.06
CA SER A 274 -13.73 -1.17 -7.01
C SER A 274 -14.94 -1.98 -6.52
N THR A 275 -15.53 -2.81 -7.39
CA THR A 275 -16.67 -3.67 -7.07
C THR A 275 -16.26 -5.09 -6.68
N THR A 276 -15.00 -5.46 -6.90
CA THR A 276 -14.47 -6.83 -6.70
C THR A 276 -13.26 -6.87 -5.76
N LYS A 277 -12.94 -5.77 -5.07
CA LYS A 277 -11.76 -5.62 -4.22
C LYS A 277 -11.50 -6.81 -3.27
N PHE A 278 -12.57 -7.32 -2.66
CA PHE A 278 -12.52 -8.38 -1.66
C PHE A 278 -12.82 -9.78 -2.22
N THR A 279 -12.86 -9.94 -3.54
CA THR A 279 -12.96 -11.25 -4.20
C THR A 279 -11.57 -11.82 -4.48
N ASP A 280 -11.51 -13.05 -4.99
CA ASP A 280 -10.26 -13.68 -5.40
C ASP A 280 -9.59 -12.92 -6.57
N LYS A 281 -8.29 -12.66 -6.45
CA LYS A 281 -7.49 -11.94 -7.47
C LYS A 281 -7.43 -12.70 -8.79
N VAL A 282 -7.30 -14.02 -8.76
CA VAL A 282 -7.19 -14.83 -9.99
C VAL A 282 -8.48 -14.72 -10.78
N SER A 283 -9.63 -14.85 -10.11
CA SER A 283 -10.94 -14.59 -10.71
C SER A 283 -11.04 -13.19 -11.30
N ARG A 284 -10.55 -12.15 -10.59
CA ARG A 284 -10.53 -10.78 -11.14
C ARG A 284 -9.76 -10.70 -12.46
N PHE A 285 -8.53 -11.20 -12.50
CA PHE A 285 -7.72 -11.14 -13.72
C PHE A 285 -8.32 -11.95 -14.88
N GLN A 286 -8.94 -13.10 -14.60
CA GLN A 286 -9.66 -13.87 -15.62
C GLN A 286 -10.82 -13.08 -16.21
N THR A 287 -11.66 -12.47 -15.36
CA THR A 287 -12.78 -11.64 -15.80
C THR A 287 -12.31 -10.39 -16.54
N THR A 288 -11.26 -9.72 -16.08
CA THR A 288 -10.64 -8.59 -16.80
C THR A 288 -10.21 -8.99 -18.21
N LYS A 289 -9.65 -10.19 -18.38
CA LYS A 289 -9.25 -10.74 -19.70
C LYS A 289 -10.43 -11.04 -20.61
N GLU A 290 -11.62 -11.26 -20.09
CA GLU A 290 -12.82 -11.50 -20.88
C GLU A 290 -13.54 -10.20 -21.25
N ILE A 291 -13.57 -9.23 -20.32
CA ILE A 291 -14.32 -7.97 -20.46
C ILE A 291 -13.54 -6.89 -21.21
N LEU A 292 -12.21 -6.79 -21.03
CA LEU A 292 -11.38 -5.70 -21.57
C LEU A 292 -10.63 -6.09 -22.87
N LYS A 293 -11.22 -6.97 -23.70
CA LYS A 293 -10.69 -7.31 -25.04
C LYS A 293 -11.00 -6.26 -26.09
#